data_AF-A0A4Q5SEZ9-F1
#
_entry.id   AF-A0A4Q5SEZ9-F1
#
_cell.length_a   1.000
_cell.length_b   1.000
_cell.length_c   1.000
_cell.angle_alpha   90.00
_cell.angle_beta   90.00
_cell.angle_gamma   90.00
#
_symmetry.space_group_name_H-M   'P 1'
#
loop_
_entity.id
_entity.type
_entity.pdbx_description
1 polymer ?
#
loop_
_entity_poly.entity_id
_entity_poly.type
_entity_poly.pdbx_seq_one_letter_code
_entity_poly.pdbx_strand_id
1 'polypeptide(L)'
;MKSKLSIGAIMLACALLFCVLTSLKPKQITGKDLMGAWKYGEPSNQTVLINSATAFAVSTYNLPGKKFISSYGGSWKLEGNTIVRKIEWNSANPDEVGKEIRVPVELTGDKLSIKAEKFTRIDNGRPGELAGAWIITGNYKNGVLEKSPVVFKSRRTMKILSGTRFQWIAYDIDTKKFL
;
A
#
# COMPACT_ATOMS: atom_id res chain seq x y z
N MET A 1 -26.07 -58.35 -7.62
CA MET A 1 -24.60 -58.46 -7.78
C MET A 1 -23.97 -57.32 -6.98
N LYS A 2 -23.42 -57.57 -5.78
CA LYS A 2 -22.83 -56.51 -4.93
C LYS A 2 -21.34 -56.41 -5.25
N SER A 3 -20.90 -55.34 -5.90
CA SER A 3 -19.48 -55.11 -6.17
C SER A 3 -18.77 -54.85 -4.83
N LYS A 4 -17.77 -55.68 -4.51
CA LYS A 4 -16.87 -55.43 -3.38
C LYS A 4 -15.82 -54.43 -3.85
N LEU A 5 -15.91 -53.19 -3.39
CA LEU A 5 -14.85 -52.19 -3.61
C LEU A 5 -13.59 -52.65 -2.88
N SER A 6 -12.44 -52.74 -3.57
CA SER A 6 -11.20 -53.18 -2.96
C SER A 6 -10.66 -52.13 -1.99
N ILE A 7 -10.02 -52.56 -0.90
CA ILE A 7 -9.38 -51.66 0.08
C ILE A 7 -8.38 -50.71 -0.59
N GLY A 8 -7.71 -51.16 -1.66
CA GLY A 8 -6.83 -50.32 -2.47
C GLY A 8 -7.56 -49.20 -3.22
N ALA A 9 -8.77 -49.48 -3.74
CA ALA A 9 -9.60 -48.45 -4.38
C ALA A 9 -10.13 -47.42 -3.36
N ILE A 10 -10.43 -47.85 -2.13
CA ILE A 10 -10.83 -46.95 -1.03
C ILE A 10 -9.66 -46.07 -0.61
N MET A 11 -8.46 -46.64 -0.43
CA MET A 11 -7.25 -45.87 -0.09
C MET A 11 -6.88 -44.86 -1.18
N LEU A 12 -6.97 -45.26 -2.46
CA LEU A 12 -6.68 -44.37 -3.58
C LEU A 12 -7.72 -43.23 -3.68
N ALA A 13 -9.00 -43.53 -3.45
CA ALA A 13 -10.06 -42.52 -3.39
C ALA A 13 -9.87 -41.55 -2.21
N CYS A 14 -9.51 -42.03 -1.02
CA CYS A 14 -9.19 -41.19 0.13
C CYS A 14 -7.95 -40.32 -0.11
N ALA A 15 -6.90 -40.85 -0.76
CA ALA A 15 -5.71 -40.08 -1.12
C ALA A 15 -6.01 -39.00 -2.17
N LEU A 16 -6.85 -39.29 -3.17
CA LEU A 16 -7.31 -38.32 -4.16
C LEU A 16 -8.20 -37.23 -3.52
N LEU A 17 -9.11 -37.61 -2.62
CA LEU A 17 -9.95 -36.65 -1.88
C LEU A 17 -9.10 -35.74 -0.99
N PHE A 18 -8.06 -36.29 -0.34
CA PHE A 18 -7.11 -35.53 0.47
C PHE A 18 -6.29 -34.56 -0.39
N CYS A 19 -5.80 -34.98 -1.56
CA CYS A 19 -5.11 -34.09 -2.52
C CYS A 19 -6.01 -32.94 -3.01
N VAL A 20 -7.29 -33.21 -3.32
CA VAL A 20 -8.25 -32.18 -3.75
C VAL A 20 -8.54 -31.19 -2.63
N LEU A 21 -8.68 -31.65 -1.37
CA LEU A 21 -8.91 -30.79 -0.21
C LEU A 21 -7.69 -29.91 0.13
N THR A 22 -6.46 -30.39 -0.09
CA THR A 22 -5.25 -29.57 0.14
C THR A 22 -5.02 -28.46 -0.90
N SER A 23 -5.72 -28.53 -2.05
CA SER A 23 -5.53 -27.61 -3.18
C SER A 23 -6.39 -26.33 -3.12
N LEU A 24 -7.32 -26.23 -2.16
CA LEU A 24 -8.24 -25.10 -1.99
C LEU A 24 -7.73 -24.04 -1.00
N LYS A 25 -6.43 -23.74 -0.98
CA LYS A 25 -5.94 -22.61 -0.17
C LYS A 25 -6.36 -21.29 -0.85
N PRO A 26 -7.06 -20.38 -0.15
CA PRO A 26 -7.39 -19.08 -0.72
C PRO A 26 -6.09 -18.36 -1.09
N LYS A 27 -6.06 -17.77 -2.30
CA LYS A 27 -4.91 -17.01 -2.79
C LYS A 27 -4.61 -15.89 -1.80
N GLN A 28 -3.44 -15.94 -1.19
CA GLN A 28 -2.98 -14.86 -0.32
C GLN A 28 -2.57 -13.66 -1.14
N ILE A 29 -2.88 -12.47 -0.61
CA ILE A 29 -2.47 -11.21 -1.20
C ILE A 29 -0.95 -11.08 -1.01
N THR A 30 -0.25 -10.63 -2.03
CA THR A 30 1.18 -10.30 -1.93
C THR A 30 1.36 -8.79 -1.94
N GLY A 31 2.51 -8.31 -1.43
CA GLY A 31 2.83 -6.88 -1.47
C GLY A 31 2.79 -6.30 -2.89
N LYS A 32 3.18 -7.09 -3.90
CA LYS A 32 3.14 -6.69 -5.32
C LYS A 32 1.71 -6.43 -5.81
N ASP A 33 0.73 -7.19 -5.34
CA ASP A 33 -0.66 -7.02 -5.75
C ASP A 33 -1.24 -5.66 -5.29
N LEU A 34 -0.69 -5.11 -4.20
CA LEU A 34 -1.10 -3.85 -3.59
C LEU A 34 -0.32 -2.63 -4.12
N MET A 35 0.75 -2.84 -4.89
CA MET A 35 1.53 -1.76 -5.49
C MET A 35 0.73 -1.00 -6.56
N GLY A 36 1.11 0.27 -6.76
CA GLY A 36 0.48 1.17 -7.73
C GLY A 36 -0.38 2.24 -7.07
N ALA A 37 -1.31 2.79 -7.83
CA ALA A 37 -2.24 3.79 -7.33
C ALA A 37 -3.67 3.27 -7.30
N TRP A 38 -4.42 3.77 -6.32
CA TRP A 38 -5.77 3.36 -6.00
C TRP A 38 -6.61 4.59 -5.67
N LYS A 39 -7.90 4.58 -5.99
CA LYS A 39 -8.82 5.69 -5.65
C LYS A 39 -10.13 5.22 -5.05
N TYR A 40 -10.74 6.04 -4.19
CA TYR A 40 -12.15 5.92 -3.83
C TYR A 40 -12.76 7.31 -3.58
N GLY A 41 -14.08 7.35 -3.48
CA GLY A 41 -14.83 8.58 -3.25
C GLY A 41 -15.14 9.35 -4.54
N GLU A 42 -15.98 10.37 -4.38
CA GLU A 42 -16.43 11.26 -5.45
C GLU A 42 -15.43 12.39 -5.71
N PRO A 43 -15.47 13.08 -6.86
CA PRO A 43 -14.55 14.18 -7.18
C PRO A 43 -14.47 15.28 -6.11
N SER A 44 -15.55 15.55 -5.38
CA SER A 44 -15.58 16.56 -4.30
C SER A 44 -14.88 16.11 -3.00
N ASN A 45 -14.58 14.82 -2.86
CA ASN A 45 -13.90 14.22 -1.71
C ASN A 45 -13.13 12.95 -2.15
N GLN A 46 -12.30 13.09 -3.18
CA GLN A 46 -11.62 11.97 -3.79
C GLN A 46 -10.36 11.65 -3.00
N THR A 47 -10.18 10.38 -2.67
CA THR A 47 -8.98 9.89 -2.00
C THR A 47 -8.16 9.04 -2.94
N VAL A 48 -6.85 9.27 -2.98
CA VAL A 48 -5.87 8.46 -3.71
C VAL A 48 -4.86 7.89 -2.75
N LEU A 49 -4.64 6.58 -2.86
CA LEU A 49 -3.58 5.83 -2.20
C LEU A 49 -2.52 5.50 -3.25
N ILE A 50 -1.27 5.90 -2.99
CA ILE A 50 -0.08 5.45 -3.72
C ILE A 50 0.64 4.45 -2.82
N ASN A 51 0.82 3.22 -3.30
CA ASN A 51 1.60 2.18 -2.64
C ASN A 51 2.85 1.88 -3.48
N SER A 52 4.01 2.19 -2.92
CA SER A 52 5.30 1.69 -3.40
C SER A 52 5.68 0.41 -2.65
N ALA A 53 6.84 -0.18 -2.97
CA ALA A 53 7.33 -1.37 -2.28
C ALA A 53 7.63 -1.15 -0.78
N THR A 54 7.98 0.08 -0.37
CA THR A 54 8.45 0.38 1.01
C THR A 54 7.61 1.41 1.74
N ALA A 55 6.90 2.28 1.02
CA ALA A 55 6.10 3.35 1.59
C ALA A 55 4.74 3.48 0.91
N PHE A 56 3.82 4.13 1.61
CA PHE A 56 2.50 4.49 1.12
C PHE A 56 2.22 5.96 1.40
N ALA A 57 1.35 6.54 0.58
CA ALA A 57 0.79 7.86 0.82
C ALA A 57 -0.68 7.88 0.44
N VAL A 58 -1.51 8.40 1.34
CA VAL A 58 -2.93 8.64 1.12
C VAL A 58 -3.14 10.14 1.07
N SER A 59 -3.89 10.61 0.08
CA SER A 59 -4.24 12.01 -0.06
C SER A 59 -5.70 12.15 -0.44
N THR A 60 -6.41 13.04 0.23
CA THR A 60 -7.80 13.38 -0.04
C THR A 60 -7.89 14.82 -0.55
N TYR A 61 -8.68 15.05 -1.58
CA TYR A 61 -8.83 16.35 -2.21
C TYR A 61 -10.23 16.54 -2.81
N ASN A 62 -10.64 17.80 -2.92
CA ASN A 62 -11.81 18.23 -3.66
C ASN A 62 -11.35 18.75 -5.03
N LEU A 63 -11.60 17.97 -6.09
CA LEU A 63 -11.23 18.29 -7.47
C LEU A 63 -11.99 19.51 -8.00
N PRO A 64 -13.35 19.57 -7.97
CA PRO A 64 -14.09 20.75 -8.43
C PRO A 64 -13.66 22.04 -7.72
N GLY A 65 -13.44 21.96 -6.41
CA GLY A 65 -13.03 23.08 -5.57
C GLY A 65 -11.53 23.35 -5.56
N LYS A 66 -10.72 22.57 -6.30
CA LYS A 66 -9.25 22.67 -6.36
C LYS A 66 -8.58 22.76 -4.99
N LYS A 67 -9.07 21.97 -4.03
CA LYS A 67 -8.67 22.06 -2.62
C LYS A 67 -8.05 20.77 -2.12
N PHE A 68 -6.86 20.88 -1.54
CA PHE A 68 -6.28 19.82 -0.71
C PHE A 68 -7.04 19.70 0.61
N ILE A 69 -7.35 18.47 1.03
CA ILE A 69 -8.08 18.20 2.28
C ILE A 69 -7.14 17.62 3.33
N SER A 70 -6.49 16.49 3.03
CA SER A 70 -5.60 15.84 3.98
C SER A 70 -4.62 14.88 3.30
N SER A 71 -3.54 14.55 4.01
CA SER A 71 -2.65 13.45 3.64
C SER A 71 -2.06 12.78 4.87
N TYR A 72 -1.90 11.46 4.79
CA TYR A 72 -1.14 10.67 5.74
C TYR A 72 -0.37 9.58 5.02
N GLY A 73 0.70 9.08 5.65
CA GLY A 73 1.51 8.04 5.04
C GLY A 73 2.70 7.65 5.88
N GLY A 74 3.55 6.79 5.32
CA GLY A 74 4.71 6.25 5.98
C GLY A 74 5.11 4.91 5.38
N SER A 75 5.75 4.05 6.18
CA SER A 75 6.15 2.71 5.74
C SER A 75 5.03 1.70 5.91
N TRP A 76 5.05 0.63 5.10
CA TRP A 76 4.11 -0.47 5.28
C TRP A 76 4.75 -1.83 4.98
N LYS A 77 4.11 -2.89 5.48
CA LYS A 77 4.37 -4.29 5.13
C LYS A 77 3.06 -5.08 5.15
N LEU A 78 3.09 -6.29 4.60
CA LEU A 78 1.96 -7.21 4.61
C LEU A 78 2.28 -8.43 5.49
N GLU A 79 1.38 -8.74 6.42
CA GLU A 79 1.43 -9.95 7.26
C GLU A 79 0.16 -10.77 7.00
N GLY A 80 0.27 -11.83 6.20
CA GLY A 80 -0.90 -12.53 5.65
C GLY A 80 -1.74 -11.57 4.79
N ASN A 81 -3.02 -11.40 5.13
CA ASN A 81 -3.89 -10.41 4.48
C ASN A 81 -4.08 -9.14 5.34
N THR A 82 -3.13 -8.84 6.24
CA THR A 82 -3.16 -7.64 7.08
C THR A 82 -2.06 -6.68 6.66
N ILE A 83 -2.44 -5.46 6.28
CA ILE A 83 -1.49 -4.36 6.09
C ILE A 83 -1.08 -3.84 7.47
N VAL A 84 0.23 -3.71 7.69
CA VAL A 84 0.81 -3.06 8.86
C VAL A 84 1.46 -1.75 8.40
N ARG A 85 0.96 -0.62 8.88
CA ARG A 85 1.42 0.73 8.51
C ARG A 85 2.06 1.41 9.71
N LYS A 86 3.25 1.96 9.53
CA LYS A 86 3.85 2.90 10.49
C LYS A 86 3.68 4.31 9.95
N ILE A 87 2.98 5.15 10.71
CA ILE A 87 2.65 6.51 10.26
C ILE A 87 3.86 7.42 10.48
N GLU A 88 4.33 8.05 9.40
CA GLU A 88 5.41 9.04 9.44
C GLU A 88 4.88 10.48 9.33
N TRP A 89 3.70 10.68 8.72
CA TRP A 89 2.97 11.95 8.75
C TRP A 89 1.46 11.71 8.75
N ASN A 90 0.72 12.64 9.35
CA ASN A 90 -0.73 12.73 9.21
C ASN A 90 -1.14 14.20 9.39
N SER A 91 -1.60 14.84 8.31
CA SER A 91 -1.95 16.27 8.31
C SER A 91 -3.27 16.57 9.04
N ALA A 92 -4.14 15.56 9.21
CA ALA A 92 -5.44 15.70 9.87
C ALA A 92 -5.38 15.28 11.34
N ASN A 93 -4.54 14.30 11.68
CA ASN A 93 -4.39 13.79 13.04
C ASN A 93 -2.91 13.56 13.40
N PRO A 94 -2.17 14.61 13.82
CA PRO A 94 -0.75 14.51 14.17
C PRO A 94 -0.44 13.46 15.24
N ASP A 95 -1.38 13.16 16.14
CA ASP A 95 -1.17 12.19 17.22
C ASP A 95 -1.01 10.74 16.73
N GLU A 96 -1.31 10.46 15.46
CA GLU A 96 -1.03 9.15 14.85
C GLU A 96 0.42 8.98 14.41
N VAL A 97 1.19 10.06 14.27
CA VAL A 97 2.59 9.98 13.86
C VAL A 97 3.40 9.15 14.86
N GLY A 98 4.14 8.17 14.34
CA GLY A 98 4.90 7.19 15.11
C GLY A 98 4.13 5.91 15.47
N LYS A 99 2.80 5.88 15.33
CA LYS A 99 1.98 4.71 15.65
C LYS A 99 2.01 3.68 14.52
N GLU A 100 1.81 2.42 14.92
CA GLU A 100 1.56 1.31 14.02
C GLU A 100 0.06 1.01 13.94
N ILE A 101 -0.46 0.90 12.72
CA ILE A 101 -1.86 0.59 12.43
C ILE A 101 -1.92 -0.71 11.66
N ARG A 102 -2.69 -1.67 12.16
CA ARG A 102 -2.96 -2.95 11.50
C ARG A 102 -4.36 -2.95 10.91
N VAL A 103 -4.48 -3.29 9.63
CA VAL A 103 -5.76 -3.30 8.93
C VAL A 103 -5.86 -4.53 8.01
N PRO A 104 -6.88 -5.40 8.19
CA PRO A 104 -7.14 -6.47 7.24
C PRO A 104 -7.56 -5.89 5.89
N VAL A 105 -7.16 -6.54 4.82
CA VAL A 105 -7.50 -6.15 3.45
C VAL A 105 -8.01 -7.31 2.63
N GLU A 106 -8.89 -6.97 1.69
CA GLU A 106 -9.38 -7.90 0.69
C GLU A 106 -9.09 -7.33 -0.70
N LEU A 107 -8.71 -8.20 -1.62
CA LEU A 107 -8.39 -7.81 -2.99
C LEU A 107 -9.07 -8.77 -3.97
N THR A 108 -9.92 -8.21 -4.82
CA THR A 108 -10.60 -8.93 -5.90
C THR A 108 -10.40 -8.17 -7.21
N GLY A 109 -9.47 -8.65 -8.04
CA GLY A 109 -9.07 -7.96 -9.27
C GLY A 109 -8.53 -6.56 -8.98
N ASP A 110 -9.23 -5.54 -9.48
CA ASP A 110 -8.88 -4.12 -9.29
C ASP A 110 -9.68 -3.44 -8.17
N LYS A 111 -10.30 -4.22 -7.28
CA LYS A 111 -11.03 -3.73 -6.12
C LYS A 111 -10.30 -4.12 -4.84
N LEU A 112 -9.83 -3.10 -4.11
CA LEU A 112 -9.15 -3.24 -2.83
C LEU A 112 -10.05 -2.69 -1.72
N SER A 113 -10.39 -3.52 -0.75
CA SER A 113 -11.16 -3.13 0.43
C SER A 113 -10.22 -2.96 1.63
N ILE A 114 -10.28 -1.78 2.26
CA ILE A 114 -9.56 -1.45 3.50
C ILE A 114 -10.61 -0.90 4.48
N LYS A 115 -11.01 -1.70 5.49
CA LYS A 115 -12.17 -1.39 6.34
C LYS A 115 -13.42 -1.09 5.48
N ALA A 116 -14.00 0.10 5.62
CA ALA A 116 -15.15 0.56 4.83
C ALA A 116 -14.78 1.19 3.48
N GLU A 117 -13.49 1.43 3.23
CA GLU A 117 -13.01 2.11 2.03
C GLU A 117 -12.85 1.09 0.90
N LYS A 118 -13.58 1.31 -0.20
CA LYS A 118 -13.55 0.45 -1.40
C LYS A 118 -12.79 1.15 -2.52
N PHE A 119 -11.50 0.86 -2.61
CA PHE A 119 -10.63 1.41 -3.62
C PHE A 119 -10.78 0.69 -4.97
N THR A 120 -10.69 1.46 -6.05
CA THR A 120 -10.51 0.98 -7.42
C THR A 120 -9.10 1.31 -7.90
N ARG A 121 -8.43 0.34 -8.52
CA ARG A 121 -7.08 0.54 -9.07
C ARG A 121 -7.07 1.63 -10.15
N ILE A 122 -6.06 2.48 -10.11
CA ILE A 122 -5.72 3.45 -11.15
C ILE A 122 -4.61 2.85 -12.03
N ASP A 123 -3.55 2.35 -11.39
CA ASP A 123 -2.44 1.68 -12.06
C ASP A 123 -1.82 0.63 -11.13
N ASN A 124 -1.01 -0.26 -11.70
CA ASN A 124 -0.30 -1.34 -10.97
C ASN A 124 1.20 -1.04 -10.78
N GLY A 125 1.59 0.24 -10.81
CA GLY A 125 2.98 0.67 -10.76
C GLY A 125 3.68 0.74 -12.12
N ARG A 126 2.93 0.69 -13.24
CA ARG A 126 3.47 0.82 -14.60
C ARG A 126 2.89 2.02 -15.36
N PRO A 127 3.66 2.69 -16.23
CA PRO A 127 5.10 2.48 -16.49
C PRO A 127 5.94 2.83 -15.26
N GLY A 128 6.94 2.00 -14.94
CA GLY A 128 7.45 1.87 -13.56
C GLY A 128 8.89 2.31 -13.32
N GLU A 129 9.53 3.00 -14.27
CA GLU A 129 10.98 3.30 -14.17
C GLU A 129 11.35 4.10 -12.92
N LEU A 130 10.47 5.00 -12.48
CA LEU A 130 10.65 5.80 -11.27
C LEU A 130 9.66 5.42 -10.15
N ALA A 131 8.87 4.36 -10.34
CA ALA A 131 7.90 3.92 -9.34
C ALA A 131 8.64 3.51 -8.05
N GLY A 132 8.26 4.10 -6.92
CA GLY A 132 9.04 3.98 -5.69
C GLY A 132 8.83 5.13 -4.73
N ALA A 133 9.46 5.03 -3.57
CA ALA A 133 9.54 6.10 -2.58
C ALA A 133 11.00 6.57 -2.47
N TRP A 134 11.19 7.87 -2.70
CA TRP A 134 12.50 8.50 -2.83
C TRP A 134 12.64 9.59 -1.77
N ILE A 135 13.58 9.42 -0.85
CA ILE A 135 13.93 10.47 0.12
C ILE A 135 14.91 11.43 -0.53
N ILE A 136 14.61 12.73 -0.48
CA ILE A 136 15.51 13.78 -0.93
C ILE A 136 16.58 14.01 0.14
N THR A 137 17.84 13.79 -0.23
CA THR A 137 18.98 13.84 0.69
C THR A 137 19.86 15.06 0.52
N GLY A 138 19.59 15.90 -0.48
CA GLY A 138 20.40 17.08 -0.80
C GLY A 138 19.74 17.97 -1.83
N ASN A 139 20.31 19.15 -2.01
CA ASN A 139 19.85 20.14 -2.99
C ASN A 139 20.98 20.43 -3.97
N TYR A 140 20.61 20.73 -5.21
CA TYR A 140 21.56 21.20 -6.21
C TYR A 140 21.55 22.72 -6.21
N LYS A 141 22.69 23.34 -5.93
CA LYS A 141 22.85 24.79 -5.86
C LYS A 141 24.13 25.20 -6.56
N ASN A 142 24.04 26.18 -7.47
CA ASN A 142 25.19 26.72 -8.21
C ASN A 142 26.06 25.67 -8.91
N GLY A 143 25.46 24.62 -9.49
CA GLY A 143 26.23 23.56 -10.15
C GLY A 143 26.84 22.52 -9.20
N VAL A 144 26.60 22.63 -7.89
CA VAL A 144 27.14 21.73 -6.87
C VAL A 144 26.01 21.03 -6.13
N LEU A 145 26.17 19.73 -5.92
CA LEU A 145 25.24 18.93 -5.13
C LEU A 145 25.61 19.02 -3.64
N GLU A 146 24.82 19.75 -2.87
CA GLU A 146 24.93 19.82 -1.41
C GLU A 146 24.15 18.66 -0.79
N LYS A 147 24.86 17.59 -0.39
CA LYS A 147 24.26 16.43 0.29
C LYS A 147 24.26 16.61 1.81
N SER A 148 23.17 16.20 2.44
CA SER A 148 23.14 15.96 3.88
C SER A 148 23.94 14.70 4.21
N PRO A 149 24.84 14.74 5.22
CA PRO A 149 25.55 13.53 5.67
C PRO A 149 24.61 12.50 6.33
N VAL A 150 23.41 12.93 6.75
CA VAL A 150 22.39 12.06 7.36
C VAL A 150 21.18 12.00 6.43
N VAL A 151 20.87 10.78 5.96
CA VAL A 151 19.82 10.48 4.96
C VAL A 151 18.43 10.35 5.60
N PHE A 152 18.35 9.90 6.85
CA PHE A 152 17.08 9.63 7.56
C PHE A 152 16.89 10.50 8.80
N LYS A 153 16.92 11.83 8.62
CA LYS A 153 16.58 12.79 9.68
C LYS A 153 15.10 12.69 10.06
N SER A 154 14.69 13.30 11.17
CA SER A 154 13.27 13.46 11.51
C SER A 154 12.52 14.23 10.43
N ARG A 155 13.01 15.42 10.08
CA ARG A 155 12.52 16.20 8.94
C ARG A 155 12.95 15.55 7.64
N ARG A 156 11.98 15.23 6.79
CA ARG A 156 12.19 14.56 5.50
C ARG A 156 11.40 15.24 4.40
N THR A 157 11.89 15.04 3.18
CA THR A 157 11.13 15.33 1.98
C THR A 157 11.14 14.08 1.12
N MET A 158 9.95 13.58 0.79
CA MET A 158 9.75 12.35 0.04
C MET A 158 9.05 12.65 -1.28
N LYS A 159 9.48 11.98 -2.34
CA LYS A 159 8.69 11.80 -3.57
C LYS A 159 8.24 10.35 -3.61
N ILE A 160 6.94 10.12 -3.73
CA ILE A 160 6.39 8.76 -3.90
C ILE A 160 5.64 8.68 -5.23
N LEU A 161 5.92 7.63 -5.99
CA LEU A 161 5.45 7.45 -7.35
C LEU A 161 4.85 6.06 -7.54
N SER A 162 3.70 6.02 -8.21
CA SER A 162 3.23 4.83 -8.93
C SER A 162 3.58 4.97 -10.42
N GLY A 163 2.86 4.26 -11.30
CA GLY A 163 3.02 4.44 -12.74
C GLY A 163 2.44 5.74 -13.28
N THR A 164 1.32 6.21 -12.70
CA THR A 164 0.59 7.39 -13.20
C THR A 164 0.30 8.43 -12.12
N ARG A 165 0.77 8.23 -10.90
CA ARG A 165 0.58 9.16 -9.77
C ARG A 165 1.90 9.48 -9.10
N PHE A 166 1.93 10.69 -8.55
CA PHE A 166 3.08 11.27 -7.89
C PHE A 166 2.58 12.07 -6.69
N GLN A 167 3.35 12.02 -5.60
CA GLN A 167 3.18 12.94 -4.49
C GLN A 167 4.55 13.39 -3.96
N TRP A 168 4.68 14.69 -3.74
CA TRP A 168 5.78 15.32 -3.02
C TRP A 168 5.29 15.66 -1.62
N ILE A 169 5.99 15.19 -0.59
CA ILE A 169 5.62 15.43 0.81
C ILE A 169 6.83 15.96 1.58
N ALA A 170 6.63 17.00 2.38
CA ALA A 170 7.55 17.40 3.43
C ALA A 170 6.91 17.15 4.80
N TYR A 171 7.65 16.56 5.72
CA TYR A 171 7.14 16.22 7.04
C TYR A 171 8.27 16.12 8.06
N ASP A 172 7.92 16.13 9.34
CA ASP A 172 8.84 15.92 10.45
C ASP A 172 8.19 14.99 11.49
N ILE A 173 8.87 13.86 11.75
CA ILE A 173 8.32 12.77 12.58
C ILE A 173 8.31 13.17 14.06
N ASP A 174 9.41 13.71 14.58
CA ASP A 174 9.59 14.07 15.99
C ASP A 174 8.63 15.18 16.42
N THR A 175 8.49 16.21 15.59
CA THR A 175 7.55 17.32 15.82
C THR A 175 6.13 17.02 15.34
N LYS A 176 5.93 15.89 14.66
CA LYS A 176 4.65 15.43 14.10
C LYS A 176 4.03 16.41 13.11
N LYS A 177 4.84 17.20 12.40
CA LYS A 177 4.37 18.24 11.48
C LYS A 177 4.30 17.74 10.04
N PHE A 178 3.17 18.03 9.40
CA PHE A 178 3.07 18.08 7.94
C PHE A 178 3.46 19.49 7.49
N LEU A 179 4.38 19.60 6.52
CA LEU A 179 5.05 20.86 6.16
C LEU A 179 4.65 21.36 4.77
#